data_AF-A0A967R1L6-F1
#
_entry.id   AF-A0A967R1L6-F1
#
_cell.length_a   1.000
_cell.length_b   1.000
_cell.length_c   1.000
_cell.angle_alpha   90.00
_cell.angle_beta   90.00
_cell.angle_gamma   90.00
#
_symmetry.space_group_name_H-M   'P 1'
#
loop_
_entity.id
_entity.type
_entity.pdbx_description
1 polymer ?
#
loop_
_entity_poly.entity_id
_entity_poly.type
_entity_poly.pdbx_seq_one_letter_code
_entity_poly.pdbx_strand_id
1 'polypeptide(L)'
;HPFGPNPQRGVFRTTDGGANWERVLFVSDSTGAVTLAMNPENPRVLYAGTWRAERKPWTMISGAREGGIYKSTDAGDTWEKLG
;
A
#
# COMPACT_ATOMS: atom_id res chain seq x y z
N HIS A 1 -7.35 7.56 -8.26
CA HIS A 1 -7.30 8.53 -9.39
C HIS A 1 -5.87 8.62 -9.93
N PRO A 2 -5.62 8.40 -11.23
CA PRO A 2 -4.26 8.27 -11.77
C PRO A 2 -3.55 9.59 -12.14
N PHE A 3 -4.29 10.70 -12.30
CA PHE A 3 -3.74 11.97 -12.84
C PHE A 3 -3.28 12.99 -11.78
N GLY A 4 -3.12 12.59 -10.52
CA GLY A 4 -2.63 13.48 -9.48
C GLY A 4 -2.57 12.86 -8.07
N PRO A 5 -2.09 13.64 -7.09
CA PRO A 5 -1.99 13.24 -5.70
C PRO A 5 -3.34 12.79 -5.13
N ASN A 6 -3.31 11.76 -4.29
CA ASN A 6 -4.51 11.26 -3.62
C ASN A 6 -4.14 10.63 -2.24
N PRO A 7 -4.73 11.09 -1.13
CA PRO A 7 -4.43 10.57 0.20
C PRO A 7 -4.96 9.14 0.46
N GLN A 8 -5.83 8.61 -0.40
CA GLN A 8 -6.47 7.29 -0.28
C GLN A 8 -5.71 6.17 -1.01
N ARG A 9 -4.39 6.33 -1.19
CA ARG A 9 -3.55 5.38 -1.95
C ARG A 9 -2.90 4.26 -1.12
N GLY A 10 -3.19 4.22 0.18
CA GLY A 10 -2.62 3.26 1.13
C GLY A 10 -3.33 1.89 1.19
N VAL A 11 -2.86 1.04 2.10
CA VAL A 11 -3.59 -0.15 2.54
C VAL A 11 -4.51 0.27 3.69
N PHE A 12 -5.75 -0.19 3.63
CA PHE A 12 -6.74 0.01 4.68
C PHE A 12 -7.17 -1.33 5.26
N ARG A 13 -7.41 -1.35 6.56
CA ARG A 13 -7.83 -2.55 7.30
C ARG A 13 -9.05 -2.20 8.16
N THR A 14 -9.91 -3.19 8.33
CA THR A 14 -11.04 -3.16 9.27
C THR A 14 -10.89 -4.29 10.28
N THR A 15 -11.40 -4.07 11.49
CA THR A 15 -11.55 -5.11 12.53
C THR A 15 -13.00 -5.34 12.93
N ASP A 16 -13.94 -4.57 12.38
CA ASP A 16 -15.37 -4.59 12.73
C ASP A 16 -16.28 -4.97 11.56
N GLY A 17 -15.77 -5.78 10.63
CA GLY A 17 -16.54 -6.24 9.46
C GLY A 17 -16.75 -5.18 8.36
N GLY A 18 -16.02 -4.06 8.42
CA GLY A 18 -15.99 -3.04 7.38
C GLY A 18 -16.81 -1.80 7.71
N ALA A 19 -17.26 -1.64 8.96
CA ALA A 19 -17.93 -0.43 9.42
C ALA A 19 -16.93 0.71 9.56
N ASN A 20 -15.71 0.42 10.03
CA ASN A 20 -14.61 1.38 10.10
C ASN A 20 -13.35 0.85 9.41
N TRP A 21 -12.64 1.76 8.74
CA TRP A 21 -11.42 1.45 8.02
C TRP A 21 -10.28 2.34 8.50
N GLU A 22 -9.19 1.71 8.92
CA GLU A 22 -7.96 2.37 9.34
C GLU A 22 -6.93 2.28 8.22
N ARG A 23 -6.21 3.38 7.95
CA ARG A 23 -5.11 3.39 6.99
C ARG A 23 -3.84 2.87 7.64
N VAL A 24 -3.55 1.59 7.43
CA VAL A 24 -2.46 0.86 8.08
C VAL A 24 -1.11 0.93 7.36
N LEU A 25 -1.10 1.25 6.06
CA LEU A 25 0.12 1.52 5.31
C LEU A 25 -0.10 2.70 4.37
N PHE A 26 0.75 3.72 4.47
CA PHE A 26 0.74 4.87 3.57
C PHE A 26 2.16 5.32 3.32
N VAL A 27 2.55 5.36 2.05
CA VAL A 27 3.89 5.81 1.64
C VAL A 27 3.86 7.30 1.31
N SER A 28 2.97 7.71 0.41
CA SER A 28 2.75 9.10 0.03
C SER A 28 1.44 9.25 -0.76
N ASP A 29 1.08 10.49 -1.09
CA ASP A 29 -0.07 10.79 -1.95
C ASP A 29 0.14 10.44 -3.43
N SER A 30 1.35 10.04 -3.80
CA SER A 30 1.76 9.71 -5.18
C SER A 30 2.04 8.22 -5.37
N THR A 31 2.20 7.48 -4.28
CA THR A 31 2.51 6.04 -4.26
C THR A 31 1.31 5.22 -3.80
N GLY A 32 0.87 4.27 -4.64
CA GLY A 32 -0.27 3.41 -4.39
C GLY A 32 0.12 2.02 -3.91
N ALA A 33 -0.66 1.42 -3.00
CA ALA A 33 -0.66 -0.02 -2.78
C ALA A 33 -1.33 -0.72 -3.98
N VAL A 34 -0.59 -1.61 -4.64
CA VAL A 34 -1.03 -2.28 -5.89
C VAL A 34 -1.25 -3.78 -5.72
N THR A 35 -0.70 -4.36 -4.67
CA THR A 35 -0.92 -5.77 -4.32
C THR A 35 -0.86 -5.94 -2.82
N LEU A 36 -1.64 -6.89 -2.31
CA LEU A 36 -1.66 -7.32 -0.93
C LEU A 36 -1.77 -8.85 -0.91
N ALA A 37 -0.87 -9.50 -0.18
CA ALA A 37 -0.89 -10.94 0.02
C ALA A 37 -0.82 -11.25 1.51
N MET A 38 -1.64 -12.21 1.95
CA MET A 38 -1.66 -12.72 3.31
C MET A 38 -1.05 -14.12 3.29
N ASN A 39 -0.19 -14.43 4.26
CA ASN A 39 0.29 -15.79 4.43
C ASN A 39 -0.87 -16.69 4.93
N PRO A 40 -1.25 -17.75 4.19
CA PRO A 40 -2.35 -18.62 4.58
C PRO A 40 -2.06 -19.44 5.84
N GLU A 41 -0.78 -19.71 6.15
CA GLU A 41 -0.37 -20.45 7.36
C GLU A 41 -0.28 -19.55 8.59
N ASN A 42 -0.04 -18.25 8.39
CA ASN A 42 -0.01 -17.26 9.46
C ASN A 42 -0.59 -15.93 8.98
N PRO A 43 -1.90 -15.70 9.17
CA PRO A 43 -2.59 -14.48 8.73
C PRO A 43 -2.05 -13.17 9.29
N ARG A 44 -1.21 -13.21 10.33
CA ARG A 44 -0.50 -12.02 10.84
C ARG A 44 0.61 -11.55 9.92
N VAL A 45 1.11 -12.42 9.04
CA VAL A 45 2.15 -12.07 8.07
C VAL A 45 1.50 -11.58 6.78
N LEU A 46 1.69 -10.30 6.49
CA LEU A 46 1.17 -9.62 5.30
C LEU A 46 2.31 -9.06 4.45
N TYR A 47 2.13 -9.05 3.15
CA TYR A 47 3.01 -8.39 2.19
C TYR A 47 2.22 -7.41 1.35
N ALA A 48 2.70 -6.19 1.21
CA ALA A 48 2.10 -5.17 0.38
C ALA A 48 3.13 -4.67 -0.64
N GLY A 49 2.77 -4.69 -1.91
CA GLY A 49 3.55 -4.06 -2.97
C GLY A 49 3.02 -2.66 -3.23
N THR A 50 3.91 -1.67 -3.19
CA THR A 50 3.58 -0.28 -3.44
C THR A 50 4.34 0.24 -4.65
N TRP A 51 3.70 1.10 -5.43
CA TRP A 51 4.28 1.63 -6.66
C TRP A 51 3.82 3.06 -6.89
N ARG A 52 4.78 3.93 -7.22
CA ARG A 52 4.47 5.26 -7.74
C ARG A 52 4.03 5.13 -9.19
N ALA A 53 2.75 5.39 -9.43
CA ALA A 53 2.18 5.47 -10.76
C ALA A 53 1.34 6.76 -10.88
N GLU A 54 1.87 7.71 -11.63
CA GLU A 54 1.22 8.99 -11.91
C GLU A 54 1.23 9.24 -13.42
N ARG A 55 0.05 9.47 -13.98
CA ARG A 55 -0.11 9.78 -15.41
C ARG A 55 -0.13 11.29 -15.62
N LYS A 56 0.74 11.78 -16.50
CA LYS A 56 0.71 13.13 -17.09
C LYS A 56 0.24 13.02 -18.56
N PRO A 57 -0.15 14.12 -19.22
CA PRO A 57 -0.65 14.04 -20.59
C PRO A 57 0.37 13.49 -21.60
N TRP A 58 1.68 13.66 -21.35
CA TRP A 58 2.76 13.26 -22.26
C TRP A 58 3.74 12.23 -21.65
N THR A 59 3.54 11.79 -20.40
CA THR A 59 4.46 10.84 -19.74
C THR A 59 3.80 10.11 -18.58
N MET A 60 4.44 9.05 -18.11
CA MET A 60 4.09 8.37 -16.87
C MET A 60 5.29 8.45 -15.92
N ILE A 61 5.05 8.99 -14.73
CA ILE A 61 6.02 8.90 -13.64
C ILE A 61 5.83 7.54 -12.99
N SER A 62 6.83 6.69 -13.14
CA SER A 62 6.87 5.31 -12.66
C SER A 62 8.20 5.00 -12.01
N GLY A 63 8.21 4.25 -10.92
CA GLY A 63 9.43 3.65 -10.40
C GLY A 63 9.35 3.20 -8.95
N ALA A 64 10.31 2.36 -8.56
CA ALA A 64 10.39 1.77 -7.22
C ALA A 64 11.12 2.63 -6.18
N ARG A 65 11.73 3.76 -6.56
CA ARG A 65 12.51 4.59 -5.60
C ARG A 65 11.69 5.01 -4.39
N GLU A 66 10.41 5.33 -4.61
CA GLU A 66 9.48 5.74 -3.56
C GLU A 66 8.62 4.56 -3.07
N GLY A 67 8.23 3.65 -3.98
CA GLY A 67 7.50 2.42 -3.65
C GLY A 67 8.39 1.31 -3.09
N GLY A 68 7.91 0.07 -3.21
CA GLY A 68 8.61 -1.10 -2.73
C GLY A 68 7.69 -2.15 -2.12
N ILE A 69 8.31 -3.24 -1.66
CA ILE A 69 7.65 -4.32 -0.93
C ILE A 69 7.75 -4.02 0.56
N TYR A 70 6.60 -4.08 1.22
CA TYR A 70 6.45 -3.94 2.65
C TYR A 70 5.98 -5.25 3.25
N LYS A 71 6.46 -5.57 4.44
CA LYS A 71 6.07 -6.74 5.21
C LYS A 71 5.58 -6.33 6.58
N SER A 72 4.48 -6.92 7.01
CA SER A 72 4.01 -6.90 8.39
C SER A 72 4.08 -8.31 8.97
N THR A 73 4.36 -8.41 10.27
CA THR A 73 4.32 -9.66 11.05
C THR A 73 3.29 -9.61 12.19
N ASP A 74 2.50 -8.52 12.23
CA ASP A 74 1.54 -8.18 13.28
C ASP A 74 0.18 -7.79 12.69
N ALA A 75 -0.26 -8.49 11.63
CA ALA A 75 -1.57 -8.30 11.00
C ALA A 75 -1.81 -6.89 10.42
N GLY A 76 -0.72 -6.17 10.11
CA GLY A 76 -0.74 -4.85 9.48
C GLY A 76 -0.61 -3.69 10.46
N ASP A 77 -0.37 -3.93 11.76
CA ASP A 77 -0.15 -2.83 12.72
C ASP A 77 1.14 -2.08 12.44
N THR A 78 2.21 -2.79 12.09
CA THR A 78 3.48 -2.21 11.66
C THR A 78 3.98 -2.82 10.36
N TRP A 79 4.77 -2.04 9.61
CA TRP A 79 5.28 -2.43 8.31
C TRP A 79 6.77 -2.11 8.18
N GLU A 80 7.53 -3.09 7.73
CA GLU A 80 8.95 -2.96 7.39
C GLU A 80 9.11 -2.95 5.86
N LYS A 81 9.92 -2.04 5.34
CA LYS A 81 10.25 -1.98 3.91
C LYS A 81 11.38 -2.98 3.59
N LEU A 82 11.14 -3.89 2.65
CA LEU A 82 12.09 -4.92 2.24
C LEU A 82 12.93 -4.55 1.00
N GLY A 83 12.43 -3.65 0.15
CA GLY A 83 13.09 -3.23 -1.10
C GLY A 83 12.19 -2.38 -1.97
#